data_AF-A0A9D7DEX1-F1
#
_entry.id   AF-A0A9D7DEX1-F1
#
_cell.length_a   1.000
_cell.length_b   1.000
_cell.length_c   1.000
_cell.angle_alpha   90.00
_cell.angle_beta   90.00
_cell.angle_gamma   90.00
#
_symmetry.space_group_name_H-M   'P 1'
#
loop_
_entity.id
_entity.type
_entity.pdbx_description
1 polymer ?
#
loop_
_entity_poly.entity_id
_entity_poly.type
_entity_poly.pdbx_seq_one_letter_code
_entity_poly.pdbx_strand_id
1 'polypeptide(L)' 'MYASAGNGTGSGADGVIGLEYTFSKVPISLFLDGTLFMEIFDDPFLFRPQAGTGARFRF' A
#
# COMPACT_ATOMS: atom_id res chain seq x y z
N MET A 1 -23.06 2.51 -9.64
CA MET A 1 -22.30 3.17 -10.73
C MET A 1 -22.54 4.66 -10.61
N TYR A 2 -21.55 5.44 -10.19
CA TYR A 2 -21.57 6.90 -10.32
C TYR A 2 -20.50 7.30 -11.33
N ALA A 3 -20.91 8.16 -12.27
CA ALA A 3 -20.19 8.54 -13.46
C ALA A 3 -18.94 9.38 -13.15
N SER A 4 -17.85 9.07 -13.85
CA SER A 4 -16.61 9.85 -13.89
C SER A 4 -16.81 11.08 -14.77
N ALA A 5 -16.72 12.27 -14.18
CA ALA A 5 -16.64 13.55 -14.88
C ALA A 5 -15.88 14.56 -13.99
N GLY A 6 -14.58 14.37 -13.88
CA GLY A 6 -13.64 15.28 -13.24
C GLY A 6 -12.25 14.70 -13.43
N ASN A 7 -11.26 15.53 -13.74
CA ASN A 7 -9.87 15.12 -13.91
C ASN A 7 -9.25 14.79 -12.53
N GLY A 8 -9.79 13.75 -11.87
CA GLY A 8 -9.57 13.43 -10.47
C GLY A 8 -8.29 12.66 -10.24
N THR A 9 -7.14 13.28 -10.49
CA THR A 9 -5.90 12.89 -9.80
C THR A 9 -5.89 13.58 -8.45
N GLY A 10 -6.70 13.09 -7.51
CA GLY A 10 -6.62 13.50 -6.11
C GLY A 10 -5.21 13.20 -5.61
N SER A 11 -4.51 14.21 -5.11
CA SER A 11 -3.18 14.03 -4.53
C SER A 11 -3.35 13.63 -3.06
N GLY A 12 -2.83 12.46 -2.69
CA GLY A 12 -2.86 11.94 -1.33
C GLY A 12 -1.45 11.72 -0.78
N ALA A 13 -1.35 11.48 0.52
CA ALA A 13 -0.14 10.97 1.15
C ALA A 13 -0.37 9.53 1.61
N ASP A 14 0.65 8.71 1.40
CA ASP A 14 0.60 7.29 1.69
C ASP A 14 1.67 6.96 2.73
N GLY A 15 1.25 6.33 3.83
CA GLY A 15 2.14 5.76 4.83
C GLY A 15 2.22 4.25 4.66
N VAL A 16 3.41 3.70 4.46
CA VAL A 16 3.63 2.24 4.36
C VAL A 16 4.47 1.77 5.55
N ILE A 17 4.01 0.72 6.22
CA ILE A 17 4.77 -0.04 7.20
C ILE A 17 4.83 -1.50 6.76
N GLY A 18 5.93 -2.19 7.05
CA GLY A 18 6.05 -3.60 6.66
C GLY A 18 7.09 -4.37 7.44
N LEU A 19 6.91 -5.69 7.45
CA LEU A 19 7.81 -6.68 8.00
C LEU A 19 8.26 -7.59 6.86
N GLU A 20 9.55 -7.86 6.78
CA GLU A 20 10.11 -8.83 5.85
C GLU A 20 10.92 -9.88 6.63
N TYR A 21 10.65 -11.15 6.36
CA TYR A 21 11.40 -12.28 6.89
C TYR A 21 12.14 -12.97 5.75
N THR A 22 13.47 -13.00 5.81
CA THR A 22 14.31 -13.64 4.80
C THR A 22 14.79 -15.00 5.31
N PHE A 23 14.57 -16.06 4.55
CA PHE A 23 15.13 -17.36 4.88
C PHE A 23 16.63 -17.40 4.53
N SER A 24 17.49 -17.77 5.46
CA SER A 24 18.95 -17.79 5.22
C SER A 24 19.42 -18.95 4.32
N LYS A 25 18.61 -20.00 4.18
CA LYS A 25 18.97 -21.24 3.45
C LYS A 25 18.34 -21.34 2.07
N VAL A 26 17.35 -20.52 1.78
CA VAL A 26 16.64 -20.52 0.49
C VAL A 26 16.45 -19.07 0.03
N PRO A 27 16.53 -18.79 -1.28
CA PRO A 27 16.40 -17.45 -1.86
C PRO A 27 14.94 -16.93 -1.83
N ILE A 28 14.27 -17.02 -0.69
CA ILE A 28 12.87 -16.65 -0.51
C ILE A 28 12.78 -15.70 0.68
N SER A 29 11.96 -14.66 0.55
CA SER A 29 11.53 -13.82 1.67
C SER A 29 10.01 -13.80 1.73
N LEU A 30 9.46 -13.79 2.93
CA LEU A 30 8.06 -13.49 3.19
C LEU A 30 7.93 -12.02 3.57
N PHE A 31 6.86 -11.38 3.15
CA PHE A 31 6.56 -10.02 3.54
C PHE A 31 5.12 -9.87 4.01
N LEU A 32 4.93 -8.92 4.91
CA LEU A 32 3.65 -8.42 5.38
C LEU A 32 3.75 -6.90 5.38
N ASP A 33 2.84 -6.23 4.69
CA ASP A 33 2.78 -4.78 4.62
C ASP A 33 1.39 -4.27 4.99
N GLY A 34 1.37 -3.05 5.52
CA GLY A 34 0.19 -2.27 5.79
C GLY A 34 0.42 -0.88 5.21
N THR A 35 -0.48 -0.44 4.35
CA THR A 35 -0.48 0.89 3.76
C THR A 35 -1.71 1.65 4.22
N LEU A 36 -1.52 2.90 4.61
CA LEU A 36 -2.59 3.83 4.95
C LEU A 36 -2.55 5.00 3.96
N PHE A 37 -3.56 5.07 3.10
CA PHE A 37 -3.73 6.17 2.16
C PHE A 37 -4.57 7.27 2.81
N MET A 38 -4.14 8.51 2.70
CA MET A 38 -4.90 9.68 3.16
C MET A 38 -4.99 10.70 2.03
N GLU A 39 -6.21 11.09 1.69
CA GLU A 39 -6.44 12.18 0.74
C GLU A 39 -6.16 13.53 1.43
N ILE A 40 -5.49 14.46 0.75
CA ILE A 40 -5.07 15.74 1.35
C ILE A 40 -5.98 16.91 0.92
N PHE A 41 -6.47 16.88 -0.32
CA PHE A 41 -7.07 18.07 -0.94
C PHE A 41 -8.59 18.02 -1.02
N ASP A 42 -9.16 16.91 -1.48
CA ASP A 42 -10.61 16.82 -1.72
C ASP A 42 -11.33 16.38 -0.43
N ASP A 43 -10.87 15.30 0.22
CA ASP A 43 -11.37 14.85 1.53
C ASP A 43 -10.25 14.64 2.58
N PRO A 44 -9.74 15.71 3.22
CA PRO A 44 -8.72 15.59 4.26
C PRO A 44 -9.21 14.69 5.41
N PHE A 45 -8.31 13.82 5.91
CA PHE A 45 -8.57 12.78 6.92
C PHE A 45 -9.43 11.59 6.47
N LEU A 46 -9.71 11.45 5.17
CA LEU A 46 -10.27 10.20 4.65
C LEU A 46 -9.16 9.14 4.56
N PHE A 47 -9.17 8.21 5.52
CA PHE A 47 -8.20 7.11 5.58
C PHE A 47 -8.71 5.86 4.85
N ARG A 48 -7.89 5.32 3.94
CA ARG A 48 -8.16 4.04 3.28
C ARG A 48 -7.03 3.07 3.64
N PRO A 49 -7.25 2.10 4.55
CA PRO A 49 -6.24 1.11 4.87
C PRO A 49 -6.18 0.04 3.78
N GLN A 50 -4.98 -0.43 3.50
CA GLN A 50 -4.68 -1.60 2.67
C GLN A 50 -3.65 -2.45 3.40
N ALA A 51 -3.74 -3.76 3.26
CA ALA A 51 -2.71 -4.67 3.75
C ALA A 51 -2.35 -5.68 2.67
N GLY A 52 -1.09 -6.05 2.63
CA GLY A 52 -0.52 -6.99 1.70
C GLY A 52 0.28 -8.06 2.42
N THR A 53 0.31 -9.26 1.86
CA THR A 53 1.27 -10.28 2.27
C THR A 53 1.67 -11.10 1.05
N GLY A 54 2.86 -11.67 1.09
CA GLY A 54 3.33 -12.51 0.01
C GLY A 54 4.72 -13.08 0.25
N ALA A 55 5.23 -13.70 -0.80
CA ALA A 55 6.60 -14.20 -0.87
C ALA A 55 7.30 -13.60 -2.09
N ARG A 56 8.57 -13.24 -1.96
CA ARG A 56 9.44 -12.85 -3.07
C ARG A 56 10.61 -13.80 -3.19
N PHE A 57 10.98 -14.11 -4.42
CA PHE A 57 12.25 -14.73 -4.72
C PHE A 57 13.36 -13.66 -4.70
N ARG A 58 14.51 -13.97 -4.11
CA ARG A 58 15.70 -13.10 -4.06
C ARG A 58 16.83 -13.78 -4.85
N PHE A 59 17.15 -13.25 -6.03
CA PHE A 59 18.29 -13.68 -6.84
C PHE A 59 19.59 -13.02 -6.38
#